data_AF-A0A5V1RJJ3-F1
#
_entry.id   AF-A0A5V1RJJ3-F1
#
_cell.length_a   1.000
_cell.length_b   1.000
_cell.length_c   1.000
_cell.angle_alpha   90.00
_cell.angle_beta   90.00
_cell.angle_gamma   90.00
#
_symmetry.space_group_name_H-M   'P 1'
#
loop_
_entity.id
_entity.type
_entity.pdbx_description
1 polymer ?
#
loop_
_entity_poly.entity_id
_entity_poly.type
_entity_poly.pdbx_seq_one_letter_code
_entity_poly.pdbx_strand_id
1 'polypeptide(L)'
;MPVTLSFGNRHNYEVNASRLARLMSPDKEEALYMGLWDRFKDYFRTHKKREVLEVLYTLIHGCERENQAELNVDITGMEKIHAFTQLKQYANPSQQERFIMRFDMNQTQVLFEIDGQVIDKCNLHRLLNVSENCIFKVMEDDEVELFFKVCIKYGEKIARYPELLEGFANQLKDAVNEDDDIKDEVYKFMRSGEDRKRACVEWNGTLTEEEMNKLRCLQMGSFDIHTQFCNIGYWELEGEVLFDMVHPTLIYLLHAYKPSLLSDLIEANTMLFSEVLNKDFDEYQNNKREIDSILRRIYRSHDNTLFISKNSTCRNMLI
;
A
#
# COMPACT_ATOMS: atom_id res chain seq x y z
N MET A 1 22.03 15.88 -41.97
CA MET A 1 22.45 14.52 -42.38
C MET A 1 22.62 13.67 -41.12
N PRO A 2 22.02 12.47 -41.03
CA PRO A 2 22.27 11.56 -39.91
C PRO A 2 23.67 10.95 -40.02
N VAL A 3 24.33 10.78 -38.87
CA VAL A 3 25.65 10.15 -38.73
C VAL A 3 25.42 8.77 -38.15
N THR A 4 26.04 7.75 -38.74
CA THR A 4 25.91 6.37 -38.26
C THR A 4 27.08 6.04 -37.33
N LEU A 5 26.78 5.70 -36.07
CA LEU A 5 27.78 5.30 -35.09
C LEU A 5 27.81 3.76 -34.99
N SER A 6 29.01 3.19 -35.04
CA SER A 6 29.23 1.75 -34.90
C SER A 6 30.15 1.48 -33.72
N PHE A 7 29.66 0.77 -32.70
CA PHE A 7 30.36 0.54 -31.44
C PHE A 7 30.91 -0.88 -31.31
N GLY A 8 31.44 -1.44 -32.40
CA GLY A 8 32.08 -2.78 -32.41
C GLY A 8 31.15 -3.97 -32.16
N ASN A 9 29.88 -3.73 -31.80
CA ASN A 9 28.85 -4.72 -31.52
C ASN A 9 27.97 -5.08 -32.74
N ARG A 10 28.46 -4.83 -33.96
CA ARG A 10 27.74 -5.07 -35.24
C ARG A 10 26.34 -4.41 -35.33
N HIS A 11 26.05 -3.43 -34.48
CA HIS A 11 24.83 -2.64 -34.54
C HIS A 11 25.20 -1.20 -34.93
N ASN A 12 24.56 -0.73 -36.00
CA ASN A 12 24.73 0.61 -36.52
C ASN A 12 23.61 1.49 -35.98
N TYR A 13 23.96 2.53 -35.24
CA TYR A 13 23.01 3.48 -34.68
C TYR A 13 22.98 4.74 -35.54
N GLU A 14 21.83 5.04 -36.15
CA GLU A 14 21.64 6.32 -36.84
C GLU A 14 21.35 7.42 -35.82
N VAL A 15 22.22 8.42 -35.82
CA VAL A 15 22.20 9.54 -34.88
C VAL A 15 22.07 10.83 -35.67
N ASN A 16 20.97 11.56 -35.47
CA ASN A 16 20.79 12.87 -36.09
C ASN A 16 21.61 13.96 -35.39
N ALA A 17 21.82 15.09 -36.06
CA ALA A 17 22.65 16.20 -35.57
C ALA A 17 22.23 16.71 -34.19
N SER A 18 20.92 16.69 -33.89
CA SER A 18 20.40 17.04 -32.58
C SER A 18 20.81 16.04 -31.48
N ARG A 19 20.81 14.72 -31.74
CA ARG A 19 21.30 13.72 -30.77
C ARG A 19 22.81 13.79 -30.57
N LEU A 20 23.56 14.10 -31.63
CA LEU A 20 25.02 14.28 -31.57
C LEU A 20 25.42 15.49 -30.73
N ALA A 21 24.76 16.63 -30.91
CA ALA A 21 25.00 17.82 -30.09
C ALA A 21 24.68 17.60 -28.60
N ARG A 22 23.75 16.68 -28.30
CA ARG A 22 23.30 16.35 -26.93
C ARG A 22 24.16 15.32 -26.23
N LEU A 23 24.69 14.32 -26.95
CA LEU A 23 25.71 13.38 -26.42
C LEU A 23 27.02 14.10 -26.07
N MET A 24 27.28 15.22 -26.73
CA MET A 24 28.41 16.10 -26.50
C MET A 24 28.11 17.22 -25.48
N SER A 25 26.90 17.26 -24.92
CA SER A 25 26.57 18.17 -23.82
C SER A 25 27.28 17.69 -22.54
N PRO A 26 27.93 18.59 -21.79
CA PRO A 26 28.52 18.25 -20.49
C PRO A 26 27.47 17.91 -19.43
N ASP A 27 26.20 18.20 -19.69
CA ASP A 27 25.07 17.94 -18.82
C ASP A 27 24.51 16.52 -19.04
N LYS A 28 25.09 15.55 -18.33
CA LYS A 28 24.75 14.12 -18.46
C LYS A 28 23.32 13.80 -18.00
N GLU A 29 22.74 14.65 -17.17
CA GLU A 29 21.39 14.49 -16.64
C GLU A 29 20.35 14.70 -17.75
N GLU A 30 20.40 15.80 -18.51
CA GLU A 30 19.45 16.06 -19.61
C GLU A 30 19.42 14.96 -20.70
N ALA A 31 20.54 14.28 -20.95
CA ALA A 31 20.66 13.30 -22.03
C ALA A 31 20.01 11.93 -21.72
N LEU A 32 19.93 11.52 -20.45
CA LEU A 32 19.33 10.24 -20.04
C LEU A 32 17.78 10.33 -20.04
N TYR A 33 17.24 11.44 -19.54
CA TYR A 33 15.80 11.64 -19.29
C TYR A 33 14.98 11.97 -20.54
N MET A 34 15.62 12.59 -21.55
CA MET A 34 14.97 12.88 -22.83
C MET A 34 14.57 11.61 -23.60
N GLY A 35 15.19 10.45 -23.33
CA GLY A 35 14.85 9.19 -23.99
C GLY A 35 13.46 8.64 -23.63
N LEU A 36 13.07 8.70 -22.34
CA LEU A 36 11.73 8.33 -21.87
C LEU A 36 10.72 9.44 -22.15
N TRP A 37 11.10 10.70 -21.89
CA TRP A 37 10.25 11.86 -22.19
C TRP A 37 9.90 11.94 -23.68
N ASP A 38 10.87 11.78 -24.60
CA ASP A 38 10.59 11.84 -26.04
C ASP A 38 9.65 10.71 -26.53
N ARG A 39 9.53 9.59 -25.81
CA ARG A 39 8.60 8.51 -26.16
C ARG A 39 7.16 8.82 -25.79
N PHE A 40 6.95 9.50 -24.66
CA PHE A 40 5.61 9.62 -24.05
C PHE A 40 5.13 11.07 -23.91
N LYS A 41 5.92 12.07 -24.33
CA LYS A 41 5.55 13.50 -24.26
C LYS A 41 4.18 13.81 -24.88
N ASP A 42 3.80 13.08 -25.93
CA ASP A 42 2.55 13.29 -26.66
C ASP A 42 1.31 12.80 -25.87
N TYR A 43 1.52 12.08 -24.76
CA TYR A 43 0.43 11.61 -23.89
C TYR A 43 -0.05 12.69 -22.93
N PHE A 44 0.74 13.72 -22.71
CA PHE A 44 0.49 14.77 -21.72
C PHE A 44 -0.15 15.99 -22.36
N ARG A 45 -0.85 16.77 -21.52
CA ARG A 45 -1.43 18.05 -21.95
C ARG A 45 -0.30 19.05 -22.25
N THR A 46 -0.48 19.87 -23.28
CA THR A 46 0.53 20.81 -23.81
C THR A 46 1.09 21.81 -22.80
N HIS A 47 0.39 22.05 -21.68
CA HIS A 47 0.77 23.01 -20.64
C HIS A 47 1.33 22.35 -19.36
N LYS A 48 1.69 21.06 -19.38
CA LYS A 48 2.16 20.31 -18.20
C LYS A 48 3.60 19.78 -18.30
N LYS A 49 4.37 20.24 -19.29
CA LYS A 49 5.73 19.72 -19.55
C LYS A 49 6.64 19.81 -18.33
N ARG A 50 6.65 20.95 -17.63
CA ARG A 50 7.54 21.16 -16.49
C ARG A 50 7.15 20.23 -15.34
N GLU A 51 5.87 20.20 -14.99
CA GLU A 51 5.35 19.37 -13.90
C GLU A 51 5.55 17.88 -14.17
N VAL A 52 5.42 17.43 -15.43
CA VAL A 52 5.68 16.03 -15.79
C VAL A 52 7.16 15.67 -15.64
N LEU A 53 8.07 16.56 -16.05
CA LEU A 53 9.50 16.31 -15.91
C LEU A 53 9.92 16.24 -14.43
N GLU A 54 9.38 17.14 -13.59
CA GLU A 54 9.60 17.12 -12.14
C GLU A 54 9.10 15.81 -11.51
N VAL A 55 7.88 15.37 -11.85
CA VAL A 55 7.33 14.11 -11.33
C VAL A 55 8.07 12.87 -11.86
N LEU A 56 8.48 12.88 -13.13
CA LEU A 56 9.29 11.80 -13.71
C LEU A 56 10.65 11.70 -13.01
N TYR A 57 11.24 12.83 -12.64
CA TYR A 57 12.48 12.85 -11.86
C TYR A 57 12.27 12.22 -10.49
N THR A 58 11.23 12.63 -9.75
CA THR A 58 10.90 12.04 -8.44
C THR A 58 10.63 10.54 -8.52
N LEU A 59 9.96 10.08 -9.59
CA LEU A 59 9.72 8.65 -9.79
C LEU A 59 11.02 7.86 -9.91
N ILE A 60 11.99 8.37 -10.68
CA ILE A 60 13.24 7.64 -10.95
C ILE A 60 14.22 7.74 -9.77
N HIS A 61 14.35 8.93 -9.18
CA HIS A 61 15.40 9.26 -8.21
C HIS A 61 14.93 9.35 -6.75
N GLY A 62 13.62 9.43 -6.51
CA GLY A 62 13.09 9.82 -5.19
C GLY A 62 13.20 11.33 -4.95
N CYS A 63 12.75 11.80 -3.79
CA CYS A 63 12.93 13.19 -3.37
C CYS A 63 14.22 13.33 -2.53
N GLU A 64 15.27 13.94 -3.08
CA GLU A 64 16.44 14.34 -2.28
C GLU A 64 16.13 15.66 -1.55
N ARG A 65 15.31 15.62 -0.49
CA ARG A 65 15.15 16.80 0.38
C ARG A 65 16.26 16.79 1.42
N GLU A 66 17.05 17.87 1.49
CA GLU A 66 18.15 18.03 2.47
C GLU A 66 17.70 17.74 3.92
N ASN A 67 16.44 18.04 4.27
CA ASN A 67 15.89 17.81 5.61
C ASN A 67 15.46 16.35 5.89
N GLN A 68 15.29 15.50 4.87
CA GLN A 68 14.84 14.10 5.05
C GLN A 68 16.00 13.17 5.44
N ALA A 69 17.24 13.50 5.06
CA ALA A 69 18.43 12.75 5.46
C ALA A 69 18.64 12.77 7.00
N GLU A 70 18.18 13.81 7.68
CA GLU A 70 18.28 13.95 9.14
C GLU A 70 17.24 13.11 9.90
N LEU A 71 16.15 12.71 9.23
CA LEU A 71 15.01 12.03 9.86
C LEU A 71 15.16 10.50 9.94
N ASN A 72 16.21 9.93 9.34
CA ASN A 72 16.46 8.48 9.32
C ASN A 72 15.24 7.65 8.87
N VAL A 73 14.53 8.06 7.81
CA VAL A 73 13.33 7.37 7.28
C VAL A 73 13.56 6.84 5.86
N ASP A 74 13.03 5.66 5.52
CA ASP A 74 12.96 5.17 4.11
C ASP A 74 11.54 5.32 3.58
N ILE A 75 11.33 6.36 2.77
CA ILE A 75 10.02 6.73 2.19
C ILE A 75 10.00 6.63 0.66
N THR A 76 11.13 6.27 0.05
CA THR A 76 11.35 6.32 -1.41
C THR A 76 10.28 5.53 -2.15
N GLY A 77 9.90 4.36 -1.64
CA GLY A 77 8.87 3.52 -2.26
C GLY A 77 7.50 4.20 -2.33
N MET A 78 7.06 4.84 -1.24
CA MET A 78 5.77 5.55 -1.18
C MET A 78 5.78 6.80 -2.06
N GLU A 79 6.91 7.52 -2.12
CA GLU A 79 7.09 8.66 -3.02
C GLU A 79 6.99 8.25 -4.49
N LYS A 80 7.59 7.13 -4.88
CA LYS A 80 7.48 6.58 -6.25
C LYS A 80 6.04 6.23 -6.62
N ILE A 81 5.31 5.59 -5.70
CA ILE A 81 3.89 5.26 -5.91
C ILE A 81 3.07 6.54 -6.14
N HIS A 82 3.24 7.55 -5.27
CA HIS A 82 2.53 8.81 -5.43
C HIS A 82 2.93 9.55 -6.72
N ALA A 83 4.22 9.65 -7.01
CA ALA A 83 4.73 10.28 -8.23
C ALA A 83 4.15 9.61 -9.49
N PHE A 84 4.09 8.27 -9.55
CA PHE A 84 3.50 7.57 -10.68
C PHE A 84 2.00 7.88 -10.85
N THR A 85 1.25 8.00 -9.74
CA THR A 85 -0.16 8.39 -9.82
C THR A 85 -0.36 9.84 -10.26
N GLN A 86 0.47 10.78 -9.80
CA GLN A 86 0.45 12.16 -10.29
C GLN A 86 0.79 12.22 -11.79
N LEU A 87 1.77 11.44 -12.23
CA LEU A 87 2.16 11.33 -13.62
C LEU A 87 0.97 10.90 -14.49
N LYS A 88 0.25 9.86 -14.06
CA LYS A 88 -0.98 9.39 -14.69
C LYS A 88 -2.05 10.49 -14.75
N GLN A 89 -2.24 11.27 -13.68
CA GLN A 89 -3.22 12.36 -13.64
C GLN A 89 -2.92 13.49 -14.64
N TYR A 90 -1.64 13.76 -14.93
CA TYR A 90 -1.25 14.76 -15.94
C TYR A 90 -1.42 14.28 -17.39
N ALA A 91 -1.53 12.97 -17.62
CA ALA A 91 -1.84 12.43 -18.94
C ALA A 91 -3.27 12.80 -19.38
N ASN A 92 -3.47 12.87 -20.70
CA ASN A 92 -4.81 13.01 -21.26
C ASN A 92 -5.70 11.85 -20.80
N PRO A 93 -7.00 12.05 -20.50
CA PRO A 93 -7.86 10.98 -19.99
C PRO A 93 -7.83 9.70 -20.83
N SER A 94 -7.80 9.84 -22.16
CA SER A 94 -7.72 8.72 -23.10
C SER A 94 -6.39 7.95 -23.09
N GLN A 95 -5.37 8.46 -22.39
CA GLN A 95 -4.03 7.86 -22.28
C GLN A 95 -3.76 7.31 -20.88
N GLN A 96 -4.60 7.60 -19.88
CA GLN A 96 -4.37 7.20 -18.50
C GLN A 96 -4.35 5.68 -18.30
N GLU A 97 -5.10 4.93 -19.12
CA GLU A 97 -5.12 3.47 -19.12
C GLU A 97 -3.76 2.85 -19.45
N ARG A 98 -2.88 3.58 -20.15
CA ARG A 98 -1.51 3.14 -20.48
C ARG A 98 -0.58 3.14 -19.27
N PHE A 99 -0.94 3.84 -18.21
CA PHE A 99 -0.18 3.94 -16.96
C PHE A 99 -0.70 2.91 -15.98
N ILE A 100 0.06 1.83 -15.82
CA ILE A 100 -0.30 0.66 -15.01
C ILE A 100 0.72 0.54 -13.88
N MET A 101 0.20 0.40 -12.66
CA MET A 101 0.98 0.03 -11.49
C MET A 101 0.46 -1.33 -11.05
N ARG A 102 1.35 -2.31 -10.92
CA ARG A 102 0.99 -3.69 -10.57
C ARG A 102 2.12 -4.40 -9.86
N PHE A 103 1.83 -5.51 -9.21
CA PHE A 103 2.88 -6.43 -8.77
C PHE A 103 3.47 -7.22 -9.93
N ASP A 104 4.72 -7.68 -9.75
CA ASP A 104 5.25 -8.80 -10.52
C ASP A 104 4.49 -10.10 -10.19
N MET A 105 4.70 -11.14 -10.99
CA MET A 105 3.95 -12.40 -10.85
C MET A 105 4.16 -13.09 -9.48
N ASN A 106 5.26 -12.75 -8.78
CA ASN A 106 5.61 -13.33 -7.49
C ASN A 106 5.23 -12.43 -6.30
N GLN A 107 4.62 -11.26 -6.54
CA GLN A 107 4.31 -10.24 -5.52
C GLN A 107 5.51 -9.85 -4.64
N THR A 108 6.68 -9.72 -5.26
CA THR A 108 7.92 -9.26 -4.60
C THR A 108 8.30 -7.83 -4.98
N GLN A 109 7.79 -7.34 -6.11
CA GLN A 109 8.12 -6.04 -6.67
C GLN A 109 6.86 -5.35 -7.21
N VAL A 110 6.72 -4.07 -6.90
CA VAL A 110 5.81 -3.16 -7.60
C VAL A 110 6.49 -2.70 -8.88
N LEU A 111 5.79 -2.81 -10.01
CA LEU A 111 6.22 -2.41 -11.34
C LEU A 111 5.43 -1.17 -11.79
N PHE A 112 6.15 -0.17 -12.27
CA PHE A 112 5.58 1.03 -12.87
C PHE A 112 5.69 0.91 -14.39
N GLU A 113 4.56 0.83 -15.09
CA GLU A 113 4.51 0.53 -16.52
C GLU A 113 3.83 1.64 -17.32
N ILE A 114 4.44 2.04 -18.43
CA ILE A 114 3.85 2.90 -19.45
C ILE A 114 3.90 2.15 -20.77
N ASP A 115 2.74 1.92 -21.41
CA ASP A 115 2.63 1.13 -22.65
C ASP A 115 3.23 -0.29 -22.55
N GLY A 116 3.06 -0.93 -21.38
CA GLY A 116 3.61 -2.26 -21.10
C GLY A 116 5.14 -2.29 -20.98
N GLN A 117 5.82 -1.14 -20.96
CA GLN A 117 7.24 -1.05 -20.64
C GLN A 117 7.42 -0.65 -19.18
N VAL A 118 8.15 -1.47 -18.43
CA VAL A 118 8.55 -1.16 -17.05
C VAL A 118 9.54 0.00 -17.08
N ILE A 119 9.14 1.14 -16.51
CA ILE A 119 9.99 2.33 -16.41
C ILE A 119 10.76 2.38 -15.10
N ASP A 120 10.21 1.77 -14.03
CA ASP A 120 10.85 1.63 -12.74
C ASP A 120 10.19 0.51 -11.93
N LYS A 121 10.79 0.13 -10.81
CA LYS A 121 10.30 -0.89 -9.88
C LYS A 121 10.67 -0.60 -8.43
N CYS A 122 9.86 -1.09 -7.50
CA CYS A 122 10.11 -1.00 -6.07
C CYS A 122 9.97 -2.39 -5.43
N ASN A 123 10.95 -2.80 -4.62
CA ASN A 123 10.85 -4.07 -3.89
C ASN A 123 9.90 -3.93 -2.70
N LEU A 124 9.06 -4.95 -2.48
CA LEU A 124 8.02 -4.93 -1.45
C LEU A 124 8.60 -4.91 -0.02
N HIS A 125 9.70 -5.64 0.24
CA HIS A 125 10.38 -5.59 1.54
C HIS A 125 10.84 -4.18 1.90
N ARG A 126 11.44 -3.49 0.93
CA ARG A 126 11.85 -2.09 1.10
C ARG A 126 10.66 -1.15 1.26
N LEU A 127 9.62 -1.32 0.43
CA LEU A 127 8.39 -0.52 0.49
C LEU A 127 7.71 -0.61 1.86
N LEU A 128 7.70 -1.80 2.46
CA LEU A 128 7.11 -2.07 3.77
C LEU A 128 8.08 -1.93 4.93
N ASN A 129 9.32 -1.51 4.70
CA ASN A 129 10.32 -1.34 5.75
C ASN A 129 10.54 -2.60 6.61
N VAL A 130 10.68 -3.75 5.94
CA VAL A 130 10.98 -5.06 6.56
C VAL A 130 12.23 -5.67 5.93
N SER A 131 12.85 -6.64 6.60
CA SER A 131 14.03 -7.32 6.09
C SER A 131 13.70 -8.30 4.97
N GLU A 132 14.69 -8.61 4.14
CA GLU A 132 14.55 -9.44 2.92
C GLU A 132 14.07 -10.88 3.20
N ASN A 133 14.22 -11.37 4.43
CA ASN A 133 13.75 -12.68 4.87
C ASN A 133 12.26 -12.69 5.29
N CYS A 134 11.58 -11.54 5.29
CA CYS A 134 10.17 -11.46 5.61
C CYS A 134 9.35 -12.21 4.55
N ILE A 135 8.38 -13.01 5.02
CA ILE A 135 7.49 -13.80 4.17
C ILE A 135 6.17 -13.04 4.04
N PHE A 136 5.78 -12.76 2.80
CA PHE A 136 4.47 -12.19 2.50
C PHE A 136 3.51 -13.29 2.05
N LYS A 137 2.29 -13.27 2.61
CA LYS A 137 1.16 -14.01 2.06
C LYS A 137 0.74 -13.36 0.74
N VAL A 138 0.26 -14.17 -0.20
CA VAL A 138 -0.18 -13.71 -1.52
C VAL A 138 -1.51 -12.98 -1.36
N MET A 139 -1.56 -11.74 -1.85
CA MET A 139 -2.79 -10.95 -1.88
C MET A 139 -3.64 -11.26 -3.11
N GLU A 140 -4.96 -11.26 -2.96
CA GLU A 140 -5.91 -11.29 -4.07
C GLU A 140 -5.95 -9.94 -4.83
N ASP A 141 -6.55 -9.91 -6.02
CA ASP A 141 -6.49 -8.72 -6.90
C ASP A 141 -7.17 -7.47 -6.27
N ASP A 142 -8.23 -7.67 -5.50
CA ASP A 142 -8.94 -6.62 -4.77
C ASP A 142 -8.17 -6.15 -3.51
N GLU A 143 -7.49 -7.07 -2.81
CA GLU A 143 -6.53 -6.75 -1.74
C GLU A 143 -5.35 -5.92 -2.28
N VAL A 144 -4.84 -6.27 -3.46
CA VAL A 144 -3.80 -5.51 -4.17
C VAL A 144 -4.30 -4.11 -4.53
N GLU A 145 -5.55 -3.97 -4.96
CA GLU A 145 -6.14 -2.65 -5.24
C GLU A 145 -6.18 -1.78 -3.98
N LEU A 146 -6.66 -2.33 -2.86
CA LEU A 146 -6.70 -1.62 -1.58
C LEU A 146 -5.29 -1.27 -1.07
N PHE A 147 -4.34 -2.20 -1.17
CA PHE A 147 -2.93 -1.98 -0.84
C PHE A 147 -2.39 -0.73 -1.56
N PHE A 148 -2.59 -0.65 -2.88
CA PHE A 148 -2.12 0.50 -3.65
C PHE A 148 -2.82 1.80 -3.25
N LYS A 149 -4.14 1.78 -3.00
CA LYS A 149 -4.86 2.98 -2.52
C LYS A 149 -4.27 3.53 -1.22
N VAL A 150 -3.96 2.65 -0.28
CA VAL A 150 -3.32 3.03 0.99
C VAL A 150 -1.91 3.59 0.76
N CYS A 151 -1.07 2.91 -0.05
CA CYS A 151 0.27 3.41 -0.39
C CYS A 151 0.24 4.79 -1.08
N ILE A 152 -0.73 5.02 -1.97
CA ILE A 152 -0.90 6.32 -2.64
C ILE A 152 -1.19 7.42 -1.61
N LYS A 153 -2.06 7.14 -0.62
CA LYS A 153 -2.36 8.10 0.45
C LYS A 153 -1.18 8.34 1.37
N TYR A 154 -0.39 7.31 1.71
CA TYR A 154 0.88 7.50 2.40
C TYR A 154 1.79 8.46 1.64
N GLY A 155 2.02 8.21 0.35
CA GLY A 155 2.86 9.06 -0.48
C GLY A 155 2.31 10.49 -0.63
N GLU A 156 0.99 10.68 -0.69
CA GLU A 156 0.37 12.01 -0.68
C GLU A 156 0.66 12.76 0.63
N LYS A 157 0.45 12.13 1.79
CA LYS A 157 0.70 12.77 3.10
C LYS A 157 2.20 13.07 3.28
N ILE A 158 3.09 12.17 2.86
CA ILE A 158 4.55 12.39 2.87
C ILE A 158 4.93 13.60 2.00
N ALA A 159 4.40 13.68 0.78
CA ALA A 159 4.73 14.75 -0.15
C ALA A 159 4.24 16.11 0.35
N ARG A 160 3.03 16.13 0.96
CA ARG A 160 2.30 17.34 1.36
C ARG A 160 2.64 17.85 2.76
N TYR A 161 2.93 16.94 3.69
CA TYR A 161 3.15 17.24 5.12
C TYR A 161 4.41 16.52 5.64
N PRO A 162 5.62 16.97 5.26
CA PRO A 162 6.88 16.33 5.67
C PRO A 162 7.08 16.30 7.19
N GLU A 163 6.49 17.25 7.91
CA GLU A 163 6.50 17.32 9.38
C GLU A 163 5.90 16.06 10.03
N LEU A 164 5.04 15.32 9.34
CA LEU A 164 4.47 14.06 9.86
C LEU A 164 5.51 12.93 9.98
N LEU A 165 6.70 13.10 9.38
CA LEU A 165 7.81 12.15 9.48
C LEU A 165 8.61 12.30 10.78
N GLU A 166 8.43 13.41 11.50
CA GLU A 166 9.05 13.62 12.80
C GLU A 166 8.58 12.55 13.82
N GLY A 167 9.45 12.23 14.80
CA GLY A 167 9.08 11.32 15.88
C GLY A 167 8.73 9.90 15.43
N PHE A 168 9.52 9.34 14.48
CA PHE A 168 9.35 8.01 13.89
C PHE A 168 8.05 7.84 13.09
N ALA A 169 7.55 8.92 12.50
CA ALA A 169 6.39 8.92 11.62
C ALA A 169 5.10 8.34 12.23
N ASN A 170 4.94 8.38 13.56
CA ASN A 170 3.72 7.88 14.21
C ASN A 170 2.48 8.66 13.74
N GLN A 171 2.61 9.98 13.57
CA GLN A 171 1.52 10.85 13.11
C GLN A 171 1.18 10.65 11.63
N LEU A 172 2.12 10.15 10.82
CA LEU A 172 1.87 9.87 9.40
C LEU A 172 0.80 8.78 9.24
N LYS A 173 0.93 7.69 10.01
CA LYS A 173 -0.07 6.62 10.02
C LYS A 173 -1.44 7.15 10.45
N ASP A 174 -1.48 7.92 11.53
CA ASP A 174 -2.74 8.48 12.03
C ASP A 174 -3.39 9.40 10.97
N ALA A 175 -2.60 10.20 10.24
CA ALA A 175 -3.10 11.04 9.16
C ALA A 175 -3.65 10.25 7.94
N VAL A 176 -3.15 9.04 7.70
CA VAL A 176 -3.70 8.12 6.68
C VAL A 176 -4.96 7.45 7.19
N ASN A 177 -4.96 6.96 8.43
CA ASN A 177 -6.11 6.28 9.02
C ASN A 177 -7.30 7.22 9.25
N GLU A 178 -7.05 8.49 9.53
CA GLU A 178 -8.11 9.50 9.66
C GLU A 178 -8.69 9.98 8.31
N ASP A 179 -8.10 9.57 7.18
CA ASP A 179 -8.57 9.94 5.84
C ASP A 179 -9.88 9.21 5.50
N ASP A 180 -10.96 9.96 5.30
CA ASP A 180 -12.29 9.39 5.05
C ASP A 180 -12.35 8.51 3.79
N ASP A 181 -11.56 8.80 2.75
CA ASP A 181 -11.51 7.97 1.53
C ASP A 181 -10.93 6.57 1.84
N ILE A 182 -9.91 6.51 2.71
CA ILE A 182 -9.33 5.23 3.14
C ILE A 182 -10.31 4.48 4.03
N LYS A 183 -10.97 5.16 4.98
CA LYS A 183 -12.02 4.53 5.80
C LYS A 183 -13.12 3.94 4.91
N ASP A 184 -13.59 4.69 3.93
CA ASP A 184 -14.64 4.24 3.02
C ASP A 184 -14.20 3.03 2.18
N GLU A 185 -12.98 3.02 1.64
CA GLU A 185 -12.46 1.90 0.85
C GLU A 185 -12.21 0.64 1.69
N VAL A 186 -11.70 0.77 2.91
CA VAL A 186 -11.50 -0.37 3.83
C VAL A 186 -12.84 -0.99 4.23
N TYR A 187 -13.84 -0.18 4.57
CA TYR A 187 -15.18 -0.70 4.90
C TYR A 187 -15.90 -1.28 3.68
N LYS A 188 -15.80 -0.63 2.51
CA LYS A 188 -16.35 -1.17 1.27
C LYS A 188 -15.76 -2.54 0.94
N PHE A 189 -14.46 -2.72 1.17
CA PHE A 189 -13.76 -3.97 0.95
C PHE A 189 -14.18 -5.04 1.97
N MET A 190 -13.98 -4.80 3.27
CA MET A 190 -14.12 -5.83 4.30
C MET A 190 -15.53 -5.98 4.88
N ARG A 191 -16.35 -4.93 4.88
CA ARG A 191 -17.70 -4.91 5.49
C ARG A 191 -18.68 -4.12 4.62
N SER A 192 -18.77 -4.50 3.35
CA SER A 192 -19.49 -3.76 2.30
C SER A 192 -20.94 -3.33 2.62
N GLY A 193 -21.65 -4.08 3.47
CA GLY A 193 -23.02 -3.78 3.90
C GLY A 193 -23.13 -2.98 5.20
N GLU A 194 -22.01 -2.64 5.85
CA GLU A 194 -21.97 -1.92 7.11
C GLU A 194 -21.70 -0.42 6.90
N ASP A 195 -22.57 0.44 7.44
CA ASP A 195 -22.27 1.85 7.59
C ASP A 195 -21.22 2.03 8.69
N ARG A 196 -20.01 2.49 8.34
CA ARG A 196 -18.92 2.73 9.28
C ARG A 196 -19.24 3.73 10.40
N LYS A 197 -20.29 4.56 10.23
CA LYS A 197 -20.75 5.54 11.21
C LYS A 197 -21.87 5.01 12.12
N ARG A 198 -22.27 3.74 11.96
CA ARG A 198 -23.28 3.12 12.82
C ARG A 198 -22.85 3.15 14.29
N ALA A 199 -23.81 3.10 15.21
CA ALA A 199 -23.53 2.94 16.62
C ALA A 199 -23.08 1.50 16.93
N CYS A 200 -22.20 1.34 17.93
CA CYS A 200 -21.82 0.02 18.44
C CYS A 200 -23.01 -0.69 19.09
N VAL A 201 -22.95 -2.02 19.12
CA VAL A 201 -23.95 -2.87 19.79
C VAL A 201 -23.36 -3.45 21.08
N GLU A 202 -24.09 -3.34 22.19
CA GLU A 202 -23.59 -3.79 23.49
C GLU A 202 -23.50 -5.32 23.56
N TRP A 203 -22.39 -5.81 24.11
CA TRP A 203 -22.10 -7.23 24.28
C TRP A 203 -23.10 -7.95 25.19
N ASN A 204 -23.58 -9.13 24.75
CA ASN A 204 -24.58 -9.91 25.47
C ASN A 204 -24.06 -11.15 26.25
N GLY A 205 -22.74 -11.41 26.27
CA GLY A 205 -22.14 -12.39 27.20
C GLY A 205 -22.31 -13.87 26.84
N THR A 206 -22.23 -14.25 25.55
CA THR A 206 -22.63 -15.59 25.07
C THR A 206 -21.49 -16.59 24.83
N LEU A 207 -20.25 -16.29 25.22
CA LEU A 207 -19.08 -17.13 24.92
C LEU A 207 -18.63 -17.98 26.11
N THR A 208 -18.27 -19.22 25.84
CA THR A 208 -17.56 -20.08 26.80
C THR A 208 -16.05 -19.79 26.80
N GLU A 209 -15.33 -20.22 27.83
CA GLU A 209 -13.87 -20.07 27.89
C GLU A 209 -13.16 -20.80 26.74
N GLU A 210 -13.67 -21.96 26.31
CA GLU A 210 -13.15 -22.68 25.16
C GLU A 210 -13.29 -21.86 23.87
N GLU A 211 -14.45 -21.25 23.66
CA GLU A 211 -14.71 -20.38 22.50
C GLU A 211 -13.82 -19.13 22.54
N MET A 212 -13.67 -18.50 23.71
CA MET A 212 -12.74 -17.36 23.87
C MET A 212 -11.31 -17.75 23.50
N ASN A 213 -10.85 -18.94 23.89
CA ASN A 213 -9.52 -19.44 23.54
C ASN A 213 -9.36 -19.68 22.03
N LYS A 214 -10.40 -20.17 21.34
CA LYS A 214 -10.37 -20.33 19.87
C LYS A 214 -10.30 -18.99 19.13
N LEU A 215 -10.84 -17.92 19.72
CA LEU A 215 -10.85 -16.60 19.11
C LEU A 215 -9.55 -15.82 19.34
N ARG A 216 -8.60 -16.30 20.16
CA ARG A 216 -7.38 -15.56 20.51
C ARG A 216 -6.50 -15.16 19.31
N CYS A 217 -6.50 -15.98 18.25
CA CYS A 217 -5.77 -15.67 17.02
C CYS A 217 -6.31 -14.44 16.27
N LEU A 218 -7.51 -13.94 16.62
CA LEU A 218 -8.06 -12.73 16.00
C LEU A 218 -7.41 -11.44 16.52
N GLN A 219 -6.70 -11.52 17.65
CA GLN A 219 -6.07 -10.37 18.31
C GLN A 219 -4.78 -10.78 19.03
N MET A 220 -3.73 -11.14 18.30
CA MET A 220 -2.36 -11.27 18.83
C MET A 220 -2.25 -12.23 20.03
N GLY A 221 -3.00 -13.33 20.02
CA GLY A 221 -3.07 -14.31 21.12
C GLY A 221 -3.88 -13.88 22.36
N SER A 222 -4.42 -12.66 22.32
CA SER A 222 -5.19 -12.04 23.39
C SER A 222 -6.70 -12.17 23.11
N PHE A 223 -7.48 -12.06 24.19
CA PHE A 223 -8.93 -12.02 24.08
C PHE A 223 -9.47 -10.81 24.84
N ASP A 224 -9.98 -9.84 24.10
CA ASP A 224 -10.72 -8.71 24.64
C ASP A 224 -11.86 -8.34 23.67
N ILE A 225 -13.09 -8.41 24.18
CA ILE A 225 -14.30 -8.15 23.40
C ILE A 225 -14.31 -6.75 22.78
N HIS A 226 -13.61 -5.77 23.35
CA HIS A 226 -13.57 -4.42 22.79
C HIS A 226 -12.78 -4.36 21.47
N THR A 227 -11.88 -5.31 21.22
CA THR A 227 -10.91 -5.29 20.10
C THR A 227 -10.91 -6.56 19.25
N GLN A 228 -11.59 -7.63 19.68
CA GLN A 228 -11.44 -8.96 19.06
C GLN A 228 -11.78 -9.02 17.57
N PHE A 229 -12.60 -8.11 17.09
CA PHE A 229 -13.17 -8.18 15.74
C PHE A 229 -12.69 -7.04 14.82
N CYS A 230 -11.72 -6.22 15.25
CA CYS A 230 -11.21 -5.12 14.43
C CYS A 230 -10.53 -5.60 13.12
N ASN A 231 -10.07 -6.85 13.07
CA ASN A 231 -9.44 -7.45 11.88
C ASN A 231 -10.39 -8.39 11.11
N ILE A 232 -11.69 -8.42 11.43
CA ILE A 232 -12.66 -9.31 10.78
C ILE A 232 -13.59 -8.52 9.87
N GLY A 233 -13.63 -8.94 8.61
CA GLY A 233 -14.63 -8.55 7.62
C GLY A 233 -15.76 -9.57 7.52
N TYR A 234 -16.86 -9.13 6.91
CA TYR A 234 -18.00 -9.97 6.61
C TYR A 234 -18.85 -9.43 5.46
N TRP A 235 -19.46 -10.37 4.73
CA TRP A 235 -20.36 -10.10 3.61
C TRP A 235 -21.60 -10.97 3.72
N GLU A 236 -22.74 -10.45 3.30
CA GLU A 236 -23.98 -11.22 3.16
C GLU A 236 -24.23 -11.55 1.69
N LEU A 237 -24.27 -12.85 1.37
CA LEU A 237 -24.57 -13.37 0.05
C LEU A 237 -25.72 -14.37 0.18
N GLU A 238 -26.83 -14.12 -0.52
CA GLU A 238 -28.01 -15.01 -0.54
C GLU A 238 -28.57 -15.36 0.87
N GLY A 239 -28.38 -14.48 1.85
CA GLY A 239 -28.83 -14.68 3.24
C GLY A 239 -27.83 -15.42 4.13
N GLU A 240 -26.72 -15.91 3.57
CA GLU A 240 -25.59 -16.44 4.34
C GLU A 240 -24.57 -15.34 4.63
N VAL A 241 -23.97 -15.40 5.83
CA VAL A 241 -22.86 -14.51 6.20
C VAL A 241 -21.54 -15.27 6.10
N LEU A 242 -20.62 -14.67 5.34
CA LEU A 242 -19.24 -15.12 5.17
C LEU A 242 -18.33 -14.18 5.95
N PHE A 243 -17.32 -14.74 6.61
CA PHE A 243 -16.32 -13.97 7.35
C PHE A 243 -14.97 -14.15 6.71
N ASP A 244 -14.12 -13.13 6.75
CA ASP A 244 -12.69 -13.30 6.53
C ASP A 244 -11.85 -12.34 7.35
N MET A 245 -10.58 -12.69 7.57
CA MET A 245 -9.63 -11.82 8.27
C MET A 245 -8.96 -10.89 7.27
N VAL A 246 -8.76 -9.62 7.65
CA VAL A 246 -7.98 -8.66 6.86
C VAL A 246 -6.58 -9.25 6.57
N HIS A 247 -6.11 -9.15 5.33
CA HIS A 247 -4.80 -9.65 4.94
C HIS A 247 -3.68 -9.08 5.85
N PRO A 248 -2.70 -9.88 6.30
CA PRO A 248 -1.65 -9.43 7.22
C PRO A 248 -0.85 -8.24 6.69
N THR A 249 -0.60 -8.18 5.37
CA THR A 249 0.03 -7.02 4.72
C THR A 249 -0.77 -5.74 4.89
N LEU A 250 -2.09 -5.80 4.78
CA LEU A 250 -2.97 -4.64 4.94
C LEU A 250 -3.06 -4.22 6.41
N ILE A 251 -3.17 -5.18 7.35
CA ILE A 251 -3.12 -4.88 8.79
C ILE A 251 -1.81 -4.17 9.16
N TYR A 252 -0.68 -4.69 8.67
CA TYR A 252 0.62 -4.06 8.89
C TYR A 252 0.64 -2.64 8.34
N LEU A 253 0.21 -2.46 7.08
CA LEU A 253 0.24 -1.17 6.41
C LEU A 253 -0.64 -0.13 7.12
N LEU A 254 -1.82 -0.51 7.60
CA LEU A 254 -2.76 0.40 8.27
C LEU A 254 -2.38 0.70 9.73
N HIS A 255 -1.83 -0.26 10.48
CA HIS A 255 -1.69 -0.11 11.93
C HIS A 255 -0.25 -0.02 12.43
N ALA A 256 0.72 -0.52 11.68
CA ALA A 256 2.08 -0.74 12.16
C ALA A 256 3.20 -0.19 11.27
N TYR A 257 2.90 0.23 10.03
CA TYR A 257 3.90 0.74 9.11
C TYR A 257 4.67 1.94 9.69
N LYS A 258 6.00 1.84 9.67
CA LYS A 258 6.93 2.87 10.10
C LYS A 258 8.11 2.94 9.13
N PRO A 259 8.23 4.00 8.30
CA PRO A 259 9.36 4.17 7.41
C PRO A 259 10.62 4.57 8.19
N SER A 260 11.57 3.66 8.37
CA SER A 260 12.78 3.88 9.18
C SER A 260 14.04 3.32 8.51
N LEU A 261 15.16 4.01 8.66
CA LEU A 261 16.49 3.52 8.27
C LEU A 261 17.21 2.78 9.40
N LEU A 262 16.65 2.79 10.62
CA LEU A 262 17.21 2.09 11.77
C LEU A 262 16.98 0.58 11.68
N SER A 263 18.06 -0.20 11.72
CA SER A 263 18.03 -1.68 11.64
C SER A 263 17.13 -2.31 12.69
N ASP A 264 17.23 -1.87 13.95
CA ASP A 264 16.43 -2.42 15.06
C ASP A 264 14.92 -2.27 14.81
N LEU A 265 14.49 -1.19 14.16
CA LEU A 265 13.08 -0.97 13.85
C LEU A 265 12.62 -1.79 12.63
N ILE A 266 13.49 -2.01 11.65
CA ILE A 266 13.23 -2.91 10.51
C ILE A 266 13.07 -4.35 11.01
N GLU A 267 13.91 -4.78 11.95
CA GLU A 267 13.80 -6.09 12.61
C GLU A 267 12.49 -6.21 13.40
N ALA A 268 12.12 -5.18 14.17
CA ALA A 268 10.85 -5.17 14.90
C ALA A 268 9.63 -5.22 13.96
N ASN A 269 9.65 -4.48 12.85
CA ASN A 269 8.62 -4.54 11.81
C ASN A 269 8.50 -5.95 11.23
N THR A 270 9.63 -6.59 10.95
CA THR A 270 9.70 -7.95 10.41
C THR A 270 9.15 -8.98 11.39
N MET A 271 9.51 -8.86 12.67
CA MET A 271 9.03 -9.75 13.73
C MET A 271 7.52 -9.63 13.90
N LEU A 272 6.99 -8.40 13.93
CA LEU A 272 5.55 -8.17 13.99
C LEU A 272 4.83 -8.84 12.81
N PHE A 273 5.35 -8.67 11.59
CA PHE A 273 4.76 -9.24 10.40
C PHE A 273 4.76 -10.78 10.43
N SER A 274 5.93 -11.36 10.70
CA SER A 274 6.17 -12.79 10.52
C SER A 274 5.69 -13.64 11.70
N GLU A 275 5.88 -13.15 12.92
CA GLU A 275 5.62 -13.92 14.15
C GLU A 275 4.26 -13.63 14.78
N VAL A 276 3.64 -12.48 14.43
CA VAL A 276 2.33 -12.09 14.97
C VAL A 276 1.28 -12.12 13.87
N LEU A 277 1.36 -11.25 12.85
CA LEU A 277 0.28 -11.06 11.89
C LEU A 277 0.07 -12.29 10.99
N ASN A 278 1.14 -12.83 10.40
CA ASN A 278 1.05 -14.05 9.59
C ASN A 278 0.60 -15.26 10.41
N LYS A 279 1.02 -15.34 11.68
CA LYS A 279 0.66 -16.42 12.58
C LYS A 279 -0.82 -16.37 12.94
N ASP A 280 -1.32 -15.21 13.36
CA ASP A 280 -2.74 -14.96 13.65
C ASP A 280 -3.61 -15.31 12.45
N PHE A 281 -3.20 -14.88 11.26
CA PHE A 281 -3.88 -15.19 10.00
C PHE A 281 -3.89 -16.70 9.72
N ASP A 282 -2.74 -17.38 9.82
CA ASP A 282 -2.65 -18.82 9.60
C ASP A 282 -3.47 -19.62 10.62
N GLU A 283 -3.44 -19.24 11.90
CA GLU A 283 -4.25 -19.88 12.94
C GLU A 283 -5.75 -19.70 12.70
N TYR A 284 -6.16 -18.50 12.27
CA TYR A 284 -7.54 -18.26 11.85
C TYR A 284 -7.92 -19.13 10.66
N GLN A 285 -7.13 -19.16 9.58
CA GLN A 285 -7.42 -19.96 8.39
C GLN A 285 -7.46 -21.46 8.71
N ASN A 286 -6.56 -21.95 9.56
CA ASN A 286 -6.49 -23.35 9.97
C ASN A 286 -7.73 -23.81 10.76
N ASN A 287 -8.35 -22.90 11.54
CA ASN A 287 -9.55 -23.20 12.33
C ASN A 287 -10.79 -22.41 11.88
N LYS A 288 -10.80 -21.93 10.62
CA LYS A 288 -11.79 -20.98 10.09
C LYS A 288 -13.21 -21.46 10.29
N ARG A 289 -13.49 -22.73 10.00
CA ARG A 289 -14.85 -23.29 10.10
C ARG A 289 -15.44 -23.20 11.51
N GLU A 290 -14.63 -23.46 12.54
CA GLU A 290 -15.10 -23.39 13.93
C GLU A 290 -15.23 -21.93 14.38
N ILE A 291 -14.24 -21.10 14.04
CA ILE A 291 -14.25 -19.67 14.36
C ILE A 291 -15.45 -18.98 13.69
N ASP A 292 -15.69 -19.21 12.41
CA ASP A 292 -16.82 -18.66 11.66
C ASP A 292 -18.16 -19.08 12.25
N SER A 293 -18.27 -20.29 12.80
CA SER A 293 -19.48 -20.72 13.50
C SER A 293 -19.74 -19.89 14.76
N ILE A 294 -18.68 -19.52 15.49
CA ILE A 294 -18.77 -18.65 16.67
C ILE A 294 -19.08 -17.21 16.23
N LEU A 295 -18.35 -16.68 15.25
CA LEU A 295 -18.56 -15.34 14.68
C LEU A 295 -19.98 -15.17 14.15
N ARG A 296 -20.53 -16.17 13.46
CA ARG A 296 -21.91 -16.15 12.97
C ARG A 296 -22.93 -16.02 14.10
N ARG A 297 -22.72 -16.72 15.22
CA ARG A 297 -23.61 -16.63 16.39
C ARG A 297 -23.53 -15.26 17.05
N ILE A 298 -22.32 -14.71 17.15
CA ILE A 298 -22.11 -13.34 17.65
C ILE A 298 -22.79 -12.34 16.71
N TYR A 299 -22.47 -12.36 15.43
CA TYR A 299 -23.03 -11.48 14.40
C TYR A 299 -24.56 -11.42 14.44
N ARG A 300 -25.22 -12.59 14.40
CA ARG A 300 -26.70 -12.67 14.40
C ARG A 300 -27.34 -12.23 15.71
N SER A 301 -26.64 -12.35 16.84
CA SER A 301 -27.15 -11.91 18.14
C SER A 301 -26.86 -10.44 18.47
N HIS A 302 -26.10 -9.74 17.62
CA HIS A 302 -25.70 -8.34 17.79
C HIS A 302 -26.10 -7.51 16.56
N ASP A 303 -27.34 -7.62 16.11
CA ASP A 303 -27.89 -6.78 15.02
C ASP A 303 -27.03 -6.83 13.74
N ASN A 304 -26.62 -8.04 13.36
CA ASN A 304 -25.85 -8.32 12.15
C ASN A 304 -24.58 -7.46 12.08
N THR A 305 -23.81 -7.43 13.17
CA THR A 305 -22.49 -6.77 13.22
C THR A 305 -21.55 -7.42 14.21
N LEU A 306 -20.25 -7.21 14.00
CA LEU A 306 -19.20 -7.45 14.99
C LEU A 306 -18.67 -6.14 15.61
N PHE A 307 -19.28 -4.98 15.30
CA PHE A 307 -18.95 -3.69 15.90
C PHE A 307 -19.54 -3.58 17.31
N ILE A 308 -18.93 -4.33 18.22
CA ILE A 308 -19.47 -4.60 19.56
C ILE A 308 -18.79 -3.71 20.59
N SER A 309 -19.59 -3.11 21.47
CA SER A 309 -19.12 -2.39 22.65
C SER A 309 -19.30 -3.22 23.92
N LYS A 310 -18.59 -2.84 24.96
CA LYS A 310 -18.92 -3.22 26.33
C LYS A 310 -18.64 -2.03 27.24
N ASN A 311 -19.53 -1.74 28.19
CA ASN A 311 -19.36 -0.63 29.14
C ASN A 311 -19.00 0.71 28.46
N SER A 312 -19.61 1.02 27.31
CA SER A 312 -19.34 2.23 26.51
C SER A 312 -17.98 2.30 25.79
N THR A 313 -17.14 1.26 25.87
CA THR A 313 -15.86 1.18 25.12
C THR A 313 -16.01 0.27 23.91
N CYS A 314 -15.54 0.73 22.75
CA CYS A 314 -15.68 0.03 21.47
C CYS A 314 -14.47 0.32 20.58
N ARG A 315 -13.72 -0.72 20.18
CA ARG A 315 -12.56 -0.64 19.29
C ARG A 315 -12.58 -1.75 18.22
N ASN A 316 -13.78 -2.26 17.90
CA ASN A 316 -14.01 -3.29 16.87
C ASN A 316 -14.24 -2.70 15.46
N MET A 317 -14.02 -1.40 15.29
CA MET A 317 -13.94 -0.76 13.97
C MET A 317 -12.73 -1.29 13.22
N LEU A 318 -12.81 -1.34 11.89
CA LEU A 318 -11.68 -1.73 11.05
C LEU A 318 -10.57 -0.68 11.09
N ILE A 319 -10.95 0.60 11.07
CA ILE A 319 -10.05 1.75 10.98
C ILE A 319 -10.70 3.03 11.51
#